data_AF-A0A6M4BEG4-F1
#
_entry.id   AF-A0A6M4BEG4-F1
#
_cell.length_a   1.000
_cell.length_b   1.000
_cell.length_c   1.000
_cell.angle_alpha   90.00
_cell.angle_beta   90.00
_cell.angle_gamma   90.00
#
_symmetry.space_group_name_H-M   'P 1'
#
loop_
_entity.id
_entity.type
_entity.pdbx_description
1 polymer ?
#
loop_
_entity_poly.entity_id
_entity_poly.type
_entity_poly.pdbx_seq_one_letter_code
_entity_poly.pdbx_strand_id
1 'polypeptide(L)'
;HKHLVQALRKAPQTAAVGFRQTVQKLAIVVELLLGDIPERAIFRQAPLRKALAPYFQLTQAVRLGNLQRFGEVLENFGPQFRTDHTFTLILRLRQNVIKTAIRSIGLSYSRISPKDIARKLGLDSAEDAEFIVAKAIRDGVIEATLDPEKG
;
A
#
# COMPACT_ATOMS: atom_id res chain seq x y z
N HIS A 1 14.41 4.01 -4.79
CA HIS A 1 14.32 4.77 -3.53
C HIS A 1 15.54 5.68 -3.26
N LYS A 2 16.78 5.16 -3.17
CA LYS A 2 18.00 5.96 -2.86
C LYS A 2 18.19 7.23 -3.70
N HIS A 3 17.99 7.17 -5.02
CA HIS A 3 18.12 8.34 -5.90
C HIS A 3 17.07 9.43 -5.64
N LEU A 4 15.85 9.05 -5.24
CA LEU A 4 14.77 10.01 -4.93
C LEU A 4 15.05 10.77 -3.64
N VAL A 5 15.56 10.08 -2.62
CA VAL A 5 15.98 10.70 -1.36
C VAL A 5 17.12 11.71 -1.59
N GLN A 6 18.08 11.35 -2.45
CA GLN A 6 19.16 12.28 -2.84
C GLN A 6 18.63 13.49 -3.60
N ALA A 7 17.69 13.30 -4.54
CA ALA A 7 17.06 14.40 -5.27
C ALA A 7 16.31 15.35 -4.34
N LEU A 8 15.59 14.83 -3.33
CA LEU A 8 14.89 15.65 -2.35
C LEU A 8 15.85 16.48 -1.49
N ARG A 9 17.00 15.90 -1.09
CA ARG A 9 18.03 16.60 -0.30
C ARG A 9 18.75 17.69 -1.08
N LYS A 10 18.92 17.50 -2.40
CA LYS A 10 19.59 18.47 -3.28
C LYS A 10 18.67 19.60 -3.74
N ALA A 11 17.36 19.47 -3.57
CA ALA A 11 16.42 20.53 -3.91
C ALA A 11 16.56 21.72 -2.94
N PRO A 12 16.45 22.97 -3.41
CA PRO A 12 16.49 24.14 -2.55
C PRO A 12 15.36 24.10 -1.49
N GLN A 13 15.67 24.51 -0.25
CA GLN A 13 14.73 24.40 0.87
C GLN A 13 13.55 25.38 0.78
N THR A 14 13.80 26.57 0.23
CA THR A 14 12.85 27.70 0.18
C THR A 14 12.28 27.96 -1.22
N ALA A 15 12.90 27.41 -2.27
CA ALA A 15 12.47 27.54 -3.66
C ALA A 15 12.05 26.18 -4.25
N ALA A 16 11.32 26.18 -5.37
CA ALA A 16 10.92 24.97 -6.09
C ALA A 16 9.95 24.00 -5.34
N VAL A 17 8.89 24.55 -4.73
CA VAL A 17 7.84 23.77 -4.07
C VAL A 17 7.20 22.71 -4.99
N GLY A 18 6.98 23.04 -6.27
CA GLY A 18 6.42 22.11 -7.26
C GLY A 18 7.29 20.89 -7.52
N PHE A 19 8.62 21.08 -7.65
CA PHE A 19 9.56 19.96 -7.81
C PHE A 19 9.54 19.04 -6.58
N ARG A 20 9.56 19.63 -5.37
CA ARG A 20 9.47 18.88 -4.11
C ARG A 20 8.16 18.10 -4.02
N GLN A 21 7.03 18.68 -4.43
CA GLN A 21 5.75 17.97 -4.48
C GLN A 21 5.82 16.74 -5.37
N THR A 22 6.31 16.87 -6.61
CA THR A 22 6.38 15.75 -7.56
C THR A 22 7.33 14.65 -7.10
N VAL A 23 8.53 15.00 -6.63
CA VAL A 23 9.49 14.02 -6.09
C VAL A 23 8.93 13.32 -4.86
N GLN A 24 8.24 14.05 -3.98
CA GLN A 24 7.65 13.47 -2.77
C GLN A 24 6.50 12.50 -3.09
N LYS A 25 5.63 12.85 -4.04
CA LYS A 25 4.55 11.96 -4.51
C LYS A 25 5.14 10.64 -5.04
N LEU A 26 6.17 10.73 -5.87
CA LEU A 26 6.84 9.55 -6.42
C LEU A 26 7.57 8.73 -5.33
N ALA A 27 8.26 9.41 -4.40
CA ALA A 27 8.94 8.75 -3.29
C ALA A 27 7.98 7.93 -2.43
N ILE A 28 6.82 8.49 -2.08
CA ILE A 28 5.76 7.79 -1.32
C ILE A 28 5.29 6.54 -2.05
N VAL A 29 4.99 6.64 -3.36
CA VAL A 29 4.53 5.48 -4.13
C VAL A 29 5.60 4.38 -4.20
N VAL A 30 6.87 4.76 -4.35
CA VAL A 30 7.98 3.80 -4.39
C VAL A 30 8.21 3.15 -3.03
N GLU A 31 8.12 3.88 -1.92
CA GLU A 31 8.20 3.31 -0.55
C GLU A 31 7.08 2.28 -0.33
N LEU A 32 5.84 2.62 -0.66
CA LEU A 32 4.70 1.71 -0.58
C LEU A 32 4.87 0.48 -1.50
N LEU A 33 5.58 0.63 -2.63
CA LEU A 33 5.90 -0.49 -3.51
C LEU A 33 6.93 -1.45 -2.91
N LEU A 34 7.87 -0.94 -2.13
CA LEU A 34 8.86 -1.73 -1.39
C LEU A 34 8.27 -2.42 -0.16
N GLY A 35 7.05 -2.04 0.24
CA GLY A 35 6.37 -2.55 1.43
C GLY A 35 6.65 -1.73 2.69
N ASP A 36 7.33 -0.60 2.56
CA ASP A 36 7.60 0.33 3.65
C ASP A 36 6.48 1.37 3.77
N ILE A 37 6.19 1.79 5.00
CA ILE A 37 5.18 2.82 5.26
C ILE A 37 5.88 4.18 5.46
N PRO A 38 5.55 5.21 4.67
CA PRO A 38 6.15 6.54 4.80
C PRO A 38 5.86 7.19 6.15
N GLU A 39 6.79 8.01 6.63
CA GLU A 39 6.63 8.74 7.89
C GLU A 39 5.48 9.76 7.85
N ARG A 40 4.66 9.78 8.90
CA ARG A 40 3.53 10.72 9.03
C ARG A 40 3.95 12.20 9.01
N ALA A 41 5.20 12.51 9.36
CA ALA A 41 5.74 13.87 9.35
C ALA A 41 5.75 14.48 7.93
N ILE A 42 5.97 13.65 6.90
CA ILE A 42 6.03 14.07 5.49
C ILE A 42 4.72 14.75 5.06
N PHE A 43 3.58 14.18 5.47
CA PHE A 43 2.24 14.68 5.11
C PHE A 43 1.81 15.94 5.87
N ARG A 44 2.54 16.33 6.93
CA ARG A 44 2.21 17.49 7.76
C ARG A 44 2.86 18.80 7.30
N GLN A 45 3.78 18.74 6.34
CA GLN A 45 4.47 19.94 5.84
C GLN A 45 3.46 20.88 5.15
N ALA A 46 3.38 22.13 5.61
CA ALA A 46 2.41 23.14 5.15
C ALA A 46 2.30 23.28 3.62
N PRO A 47 3.41 23.35 2.83
CA PRO A 47 3.31 23.51 1.38
C PRO A 47 2.94 22.20 0.64
N LEU A 48 3.00 21.05 1.30
CA LEU A 48 2.76 19.73 0.69
C LEU A 48 1.41 19.13 1.09
N ARG A 49 0.81 19.58 2.19
CA ARG A 49 -0.39 18.97 2.78
C ARG A 49 -1.56 18.84 1.81
N LYS A 50 -1.86 19.88 1.03
CA LYS A 50 -2.97 19.86 0.05
C LYS A 50 -2.67 18.90 -1.11
N ALA A 51 -1.46 18.95 -1.65
CA ALA A 51 -1.04 18.14 -2.80
C ALA A 51 -0.88 16.64 -2.45
N LEU A 52 -0.54 16.32 -1.19
CA LEU A 52 -0.34 14.95 -0.71
C LEU A 52 -1.59 14.32 -0.09
N ALA A 53 -2.71 15.04 0.03
CA ALA A 53 -3.93 14.50 0.64
C ALA A 53 -4.43 13.19 -0.03
N PRO A 54 -4.44 13.04 -1.36
CA PRO A 54 -4.80 11.78 -2.01
C PRO A 54 -3.82 10.64 -1.69
N TYR A 55 -2.51 10.94 -1.71
CA TYR A 55 -1.44 10.00 -1.39
C TYR A 55 -1.46 9.58 0.09
N PHE A 56 -1.94 10.45 0.97
CA PHE A 56 -2.15 10.12 2.38
C PHE A 56 -3.28 9.12 2.56
N GLN A 57 -4.41 9.29 1.88
CA GLN A 57 -5.50 8.31 1.93
C GLN A 57 -5.08 6.96 1.34
N LEU A 58 -4.33 6.99 0.23
CA LEU A 58 -3.74 5.79 -0.36
C LEU A 58 -2.82 5.07 0.64
N THR A 59 -1.94 5.81 1.30
CA THR A 59 -1.04 5.27 2.34
C THR A 59 -1.83 4.64 3.49
N GLN A 60 -2.93 5.26 3.92
CA GLN A 60 -3.78 4.68 4.97
C GLN A 60 -4.41 3.35 4.53
N ALA A 61 -4.93 3.27 3.30
CA ALA A 61 -5.51 2.04 2.78
C ALA A 61 -4.48 0.91 2.72
N VAL A 62 -3.25 1.20 2.24
CA VAL A 62 -2.14 0.24 2.17
C VAL A 62 -1.72 -0.20 3.58
N ARG A 63 -1.52 0.74 4.51
CA ARG A 63 -1.10 0.44 5.89
C ARG A 63 -2.10 -0.45 6.63
N LEU A 64 -3.39 -0.22 6.42
CA LEU A 64 -4.45 -1.01 7.06
C LEU A 64 -4.72 -2.33 6.32
N GLY A 65 -4.17 -2.53 5.12
CA GLY A 65 -4.47 -3.70 4.30
C GLY A 65 -5.93 -3.75 3.81
N ASN A 66 -6.62 -2.62 3.71
CA ASN A 66 -8.05 -2.58 3.36
C ASN A 66 -8.23 -2.39 1.85
N LEU A 67 -8.66 -3.45 1.16
CA LEU A 67 -8.90 -3.48 -0.29
C LEU A 67 -10.08 -2.60 -0.73
N GLN A 68 -11.15 -2.52 0.05
CA GLN A 68 -12.33 -1.71 -0.28
C GLN A 68 -11.96 -0.23 -0.29
N ARG A 69 -11.34 0.25 0.79
CA ARG A 69 -10.84 1.63 0.86
C ARG A 69 -9.83 1.97 -0.22
N PHE A 70 -8.99 1.00 -0.60
CA PHE A 70 -8.06 1.18 -1.70
C PHE A 70 -8.80 1.39 -3.04
N GLY A 71 -9.87 0.64 -3.29
CA GLY A 71 -10.76 0.83 -4.44
C GLY A 71 -11.43 2.21 -4.44
N GLU A 72 -12.03 2.62 -3.33
CA GLU A 72 -12.68 3.93 -3.18
C GLU A 72 -11.71 5.10 -3.47
N VAL A 73 -10.48 5.02 -2.96
CA VAL A 73 -9.45 6.05 -3.20
C VAL A 73 -9.06 6.10 -4.68
N LEU A 74 -8.97 4.95 -5.35
CA LEU A 74 -8.68 4.90 -6.79
C LEU A 74 -9.79 5.48 -7.65
N GLU A 75 -11.05 5.29 -7.28
CA GLU A 75 -12.20 5.88 -7.97
C GLU A 75 -12.27 7.39 -7.75
N ASN A 76 -12.15 7.84 -6.50
CA ASN A 76 -12.27 9.25 -6.13
C ASN A 76 -11.11 10.11 -6.64
N PHE A 77 -9.87 9.61 -6.57
CA PHE A 77 -8.65 10.36 -6.94
C PHE A 77 -7.98 9.88 -8.23
N GLY A 78 -8.61 8.96 -8.95
CA GLY A 78 -8.17 8.43 -10.25
C GLY A 78 -7.66 9.49 -11.24
N PRO A 79 -8.39 10.61 -11.50
CA PRO A 79 -7.92 11.63 -12.44
C PRO A 79 -6.64 12.33 -11.96
N GLN A 80 -6.50 12.60 -10.66
CA GLN A 80 -5.31 13.27 -10.11
C GLN A 80 -4.06 12.38 -10.24
N PHE A 81 -4.19 11.08 -9.99
CA PHE A 81 -3.09 10.13 -10.15
C PHE A 81 -2.66 9.94 -11.61
N ARG A 82 -3.57 10.14 -12.57
CA ARG A 82 -3.25 10.12 -14.00
C ARG A 82 -2.48 11.36 -14.41
N THR A 83 -2.89 12.55 -13.93
CA THR A 83 -2.14 13.80 -14.15
C THR A 83 -0.73 13.74 -13.56
N ASP A 84 -0.57 13.08 -12.42
CA ASP A 84 0.73 12.88 -11.76
C ASP A 84 1.59 11.76 -12.40
N HIS A 85 1.08 11.06 -13.42
CA HIS A 85 1.73 9.90 -14.05
C HIS A 85 2.12 8.75 -13.09
N THR A 86 1.49 8.67 -11.91
CA THR A 86 1.74 7.63 -10.90
C THR A 86 0.72 6.49 -10.96
N PHE A 87 -0.35 6.62 -11.76
CA PHE A 87 -1.46 5.67 -11.81
C PHE A 87 -1.04 4.22 -12.03
N THR A 88 -0.13 3.94 -12.99
CA THR A 88 0.32 2.58 -13.29
C THR A 88 1.08 1.94 -12.13
N LEU A 89 1.83 2.73 -11.36
CA LEU A 89 2.53 2.26 -10.16
C LEU A 89 1.54 1.99 -9.04
N ILE A 90 0.52 2.85 -8.89
CA ILE A 90 -0.51 2.70 -7.86
C ILE A 90 -1.32 1.42 -8.09
N LEU A 91 -1.65 1.06 -9.33
CA LEU A 91 -2.35 -0.21 -9.62
C LEU A 91 -1.60 -1.44 -9.06
N ARG A 92 -0.26 -1.42 -9.07
CA ARG A 92 0.56 -2.51 -8.52
C ARG A 92 0.51 -2.58 -6.99
N LEU A 93 0.15 -1.49 -6.31
CA LEU A 93 -0.01 -1.49 -4.86
C LEU A 93 -1.13 -2.41 -4.38
N ARG A 94 -2.10 -2.78 -5.22
CA ARG A 94 -3.16 -3.74 -4.84
C ARG A 94 -2.57 -5.06 -4.31
N GLN A 95 -1.53 -5.57 -4.96
CA GLN A 95 -0.85 -6.79 -4.50
C GLN A 95 -0.10 -6.57 -3.18
N ASN A 96 0.45 -5.37 -2.96
CA ASN A 96 1.09 -5.00 -1.69
C ASN A 96 0.09 -4.80 -0.55
N VAL A 97 -1.12 -4.30 -0.84
CA VAL A 97 -2.21 -4.19 0.14
C VAL A 97 -2.61 -5.58 0.61
N ILE A 98 -2.77 -6.54 -0.31
CA ILE A 98 -3.05 -7.94 0.01
C ILE A 98 -1.95 -8.53 0.89
N LYS A 99 -0.67 -8.37 0.49
CA LYS A 99 0.47 -8.86 1.29
C LYS A 99 0.49 -8.27 2.70
N THR A 100 0.22 -6.97 2.84
CA THR A 100 0.15 -6.29 4.14
C THR A 100 -1.00 -6.81 4.99
N ALA A 101 -2.17 -7.01 4.39
CA ALA A 101 -3.35 -7.54 5.07
C ALA A 101 -3.11 -8.95 5.62
N ILE A 102 -2.54 -9.84 4.79
CA ILE A 102 -2.20 -11.21 5.20
C ILE A 102 -1.16 -11.21 6.32
N ARG A 103 -0.12 -10.36 6.22
CA ARG A 103 0.87 -10.21 7.29
C ARG A 103 0.22 -9.75 8.59
N SER A 104 -0.70 -8.78 8.53
CA SER A 104 -1.43 -8.33 9.73
C SER A 104 -2.29 -9.43 10.34
N ILE A 105 -2.93 -10.28 9.52
CA ILE A 105 -3.72 -11.42 9.99
C ILE A 105 -2.82 -12.47 10.63
N GLY A 106 -1.71 -12.83 9.98
CA GLY A 106 -0.74 -13.80 10.51
C GLY A 106 -0.08 -13.36 11.82
N LEU A 107 0.08 -12.06 12.04
CA LEU A 107 0.56 -11.52 13.32
C LEU A 107 -0.53 -11.53 14.41
N SER A 108 -1.81 -11.46 14.04
CA SER A 108 -2.92 -11.33 14.99
C SER A 108 -3.50 -12.67 15.44
N TYR A 109 -3.37 -13.70 14.60
CA TYR A 109 -3.99 -15.01 14.83
C TYR A 109 -2.96 -16.12 14.70
N SER A 110 -2.90 -17.01 15.69
CA SER A 110 -2.10 -18.23 15.61
C SER A 110 -2.71 -19.27 14.67
N ARG A 111 -4.05 -19.34 14.60
CA ARG A 111 -4.82 -20.19 13.68
C ARG A 111 -6.07 -19.43 13.22
N ILE A 112 -6.39 -19.52 11.94
CA ILE A 112 -7.57 -18.86 11.32
C ILE A 112 -8.02 -19.66 10.10
N SER A 113 -9.33 -19.78 9.89
CA SER A 113 -9.90 -20.49 8.75
C SER A 113 -9.78 -19.67 7.45
N PRO A 114 -9.63 -20.31 6.27
CA PRO A 114 -9.65 -19.60 4.98
C PRO A 114 -10.92 -18.78 4.74
N LYS A 115 -12.06 -19.24 5.27
CA LYS A 115 -13.35 -18.52 5.20
C LYS A 115 -13.32 -17.19 5.94
N ASP A 116 -12.71 -17.15 7.12
CA ASP A 116 -12.60 -15.91 7.89
C ASP A 116 -11.55 -14.96 7.29
N ILE A 117 -10.50 -15.50 6.66
CA ILE A 117 -9.54 -14.72 5.87
C ILE A 117 -10.27 -14.06 4.68
N ALA A 118 -11.06 -14.81 3.92
CA ALA A 118 -11.85 -14.30 2.80
C ALA A 118 -12.76 -13.15 3.24
N ARG A 119 -13.50 -13.34 4.34
CA ARG A 119 -14.39 -12.31 4.90
C ARG A 119 -13.64 -11.04 5.32
N LYS A 120 -12.45 -11.18 5.92
CA LYS A 120 -11.61 -10.02 6.33
C LYS A 120 -10.99 -9.29 5.14
N LEU A 121 -10.61 -10.01 4.09
CA LEU A 121 -10.04 -9.43 2.87
C LEU A 121 -11.13 -8.89 1.92
N GLY A 122 -12.39 -9.24 2.14
CA GLY A 122 -13.49 -8.90 1.22
C GLY A 122 -13.42 -9.68 -0.09
N LEU A 123 -13.00 -10.95 -0.02
CA LEU A 123 -12.99 -11.88 -1.16
C LEU A 123 -14.29 -12.70 -1.16
N ASP A 124 -14.83 -12.96 -2.35
CA ASP A 124 -16.11 -13.67 -2.52
C ASP A 124 -15.97 -15.19 -2.32
N SER A 125 -14.79 -15.75 -2.58
CA SER A 125 -14.52 -17.19 -2.47
C SER A 125 -13.49 -17.52 -1.38
N ALA A 126 -13.75 -18.61 -0.65
CA ALA A 126 -12.80 -19.18 0.29
C ALA A 126 -11.59 -19.82 -0.42
N GLU A 127 -11.81 -20.37 -1.63
CA GLU A 127 -10.75 -20.97 -2.45
C GLU A 127 -9.74 -19.89 -2.88
N ASP A 128 -10.22 -18.70 -3.27
CA ASP A 128 -9.34 -17.57 -3.62
C ASP A 128 -8.46 -17.15 -2.44
N ALA A 129 -9.03 -17.14 -1.23
CA ALA A 129 -8.28 -16.83 -0.02
C ALA A 129 -7.19 -17.88 0.25
N GLU A 130 -7.49 -19.17 0.06
CA GLU A 130 -6.52 -20.26 0.19
C GLU A 130 -5.36 -20.11 -0.82
N PHE A 131 -5.66 -19.85 -2.10
CA PHE A 131 -4.63 -19.62 -3.12
C PHE A 131 -3.74 -18.42 -2.80
N ILE A 132 -4.35 -17.32 -2.33
CA ILE A 132 -3.63 -16.10 -1.95
C ILE A 132 -2.71 -16.36 -0.75
N VAL A 133 -3.17 -17.12 0.25
CA VAL A 133 -2.37 -17.49 1.43
C VAL A 133 -1.25 -18.45 1.05
N ALA A 134 -1.53 -19.47 0.24
CA ALA A 134 -0.51 -20.40 -0.26
C ALA A 134 0.58 -19.66 -1.07
N LYS A 135 0.18 -18.68 -1.88
CA LYS A 135 1.12 -17.80 -2.59
C LYS A 135 1.92 -16.93 -1.61
N ALA A 136 1.29 -16.38 -0.58
CA ALA A 136 1.99 -15.55 0.42
C ALA A 136 3.03 -16.35 1.22
N ILE A 137 2.75 -17.61 1.53
CA ILE A 137 3.71 -18.54 2.15
C ILE A 137 4.87 -18.82 1.20
N ARG A 138 4.58 -19.12 -0.08
CA ARG A 138 5.60 -19.36 -1.11
C ARG A 138 6.50 -18.15 -1.36
N ASP A 139 5.92 -16.95 -1.37
CA ASP A 139 6.63 -15.67 -1.51
C ASP A 139 7.42 -15.30 -0.24
N GLY A 140 7.32 -16.07 0.85
CA GLY A 140 7.98 -15.79 2.13
C GLY A 140 7.43 -14.56 2.85
N VAL A 141 6.19 -14.15 2.56
CA VAL A 141 5.55 -12.99 3.21
C VAL A 141 5.13 -13.30 4.65
N ILE A 142 4.74 -14.56 4.89
CA ILE A 142 4.37 -15.12 6.19
C ILE A 142 4.99 -16.52 6.35
N GLU A 143 5.39 -16.86 7.57
CA GLU A 143 5.80 -18.22 7.95
C GLU A 143 4.59 -18.95 8.53
N ALA A 144 3.90 -19.71 7.69
CA ALA A 144 2.72 -20.48 8.08
C ALA A 144 2.63 -21.77 7.26
N THR A 145 1.92 -22.75 7.80
CA THR A 145 1.58 -24.01 7.12
C THR A 145 0.08 -24.09 6.90
N LEU A 146 -0.32 -24.54 5.72
CA LEU A 146 -1.72 -24.81 5.40
C LEU A 146 -2.02 -26.29 5.70
N ASP A 147 -3.12 -26.59 6.40
CA ASP A 147 -3.60 -27.95 6.65
C ASP A 147 -4.88 -28.20 5.82
N PRO A 148 -4.78 -28.83 4.63
CA PRO A 148 -5.92 -29.01 3.74
C PRO A 148 -7.00 -29.96 4.28
N GLU A 149 -6.68 -30.79 5.28
CA GLU A 149 -7.62 -31.81 5.80
C GLU A 149 -8.60 -31.24 6.82
N LYS A 150 -8.29 -30.11 7.45
CA LYS A 150 -9.12 -29.51 8.52
C LYS A 150 -9.82 -28.21 8.14
N GLY A 151 -9.59 -27.70 6.93
CA GLY A 151 -10.18 -26.45 6.42
C GLY A 151 -9.66 -25.21 7.15
#